data_AF-A0A968UPY8-F1
#
_entry.id   AF-A0A968UPY8-F1
#
_cell.length_a   1.000
_cell.length_b   1.000
_cell.length_c   1.000
_cell.angle_alpha   90.00
_cell.angle_beta   90.00
_cell.angle_gamma   90.00
#
_symmetry.space_group_name_H-M   'P 1'
#
loop_
_entity.id
_entity.type
_entity.pdbx_description
1 polymer ?
#
loop_
_entity_poly.entity_id
_entity_poly.type
_entity_poly.pdbx_seq_one_letter_code
_entity_poly.pdbx_strand_id
1 'polypeptide(L)' 'MEYPKVEGTRVPRELADSYPHQFHWQYCYSVQNDRGDWQTKKVSVLPEKIEIVKRAIASKTTVEEILRLIQSP' A
#
# COMPACT_ATOMS: atom_id res chain seq x y z
N MET A 1 -18.09 5.66 21.98
CA MET A 1 -16.65 5.99 21.90
C MET A 1 -16.49 7.07 20.84
N GLU A 2 -16.07 8.27 21.21
CA GLU A 2 -15.65 9.27 20.24
C GLU A 2 -14.18 8.99 19.88
N TYR A 3 -13.87 8.95 18.59
CA TYR A 3 -12.49 8.83 18.14
C TYR A 3 -11.72 10.11 18.50
N PRO A 4 -10.45 10.01 18.93
CA PRO A 4 -9.68 11.18 19.33
C PRO A 4 -9.56 12.15 18.15
N LYS A 5 -9.93 13.42 18.40
CA LYS A 5 -9.67 14.51 17.46
C LYS A 5 -8.18 14.83 17.56
N VAL A 6 -7.41 14.35 16.58
CA VAL A 6 -5.98 14.66 16.48
C VAL A 6 -5.86 16.07 15.91
N GLU A 7 -5.25 16.99 16.67
CA GLU A 7 -4.89 18.31 16.15
C GLU A 7 -3.84 18.17 15.04
N GLY A 8 -4.12 18.75 13.88
CA GLY A 8 -3.22 18.73 12.73
C GLY A 8 -3.95 19.10 11.45
N THR A 9 -3.32 19.92 10.61
CA THR A 9 -3.83 20.18 9.25
C THR A 9 -3.81 18.87 8.49
N ARG A 10 -4.99 18.36 8.11
CA ARG A 10 -5.08 17.19 7.24
C ARG A 10 -4.27 17.47 5.99
N VAL A 11 -3.26 16.65 5.73
CA VAL A 11 -2.48 16.77 4.51
C VAL A 11 -3.38 16.40 3.32
N PRO A 12 -3.47 17.27 2.29
CA PRO A 12 -4.18 16.95 1.06
C PRO A 12 -3.68 15.64 0.44
N ARG A 13 -4.57 14.90 -0.24
CA ARG A 13 -4.24 13.58 -0.82
C ARG A 13 -3.09 13.67 -1.82
N GLU A 14 -2.97 14.80 -2.51
CA GLU A 14 -1.95 15.09 -3.50
C GLU A 14 -0.54 15.08 -2.91
N LEU A 15 -0.42 15.26 -1.59
CA LEU A 15 0.83 15.26 -0.85
C LEU A 15 1.10 13.93 -0.13
N ALA A 16 0.33 12.86 -0.41
CA ALA A 16 0.52 11.56 0.23
C ALA A 16 1.92 10.99 0.05
N ASP A 17 2.57 11.29 -1.07
CA ASP A 17 3.95 10.88 -1.36
C ASP A 17 4.99 11.63 -0.52
N SER A 18 4.70 12.90 -0.19
CA SER A 18 5.57 13.73 0.64
C SER A 18 5.36 13.50 2.14
N TYR A 19 4.19 13.00 2.53
CA TYR A 19 3.83 12.74 3.94
C TYR A 19 3.30 11.32 4.15
N PRO A 20 4.06 10.27 3.77
CA PRO A 20 3.56 8.89 3.75
C PRO A 20 3.06 8.39 5.11
N HIS A 21 3.62 8.89 6.22
CA HIS A 21 3.23 8.54 7.59
C HIS A 21 1.84 9.02 7.99
N GLN A 22 1.26 9.99 7.27
CA GLN A 22 -0.10 10.47 7.53
C GLN A 22 -1.18 9.71 6.77
N PHE A 23 -0.78 8.77 5.91
CA PHE A 23 -1.68 8.01 5.05
C PHE A 23 -1.55 6.51 5.29
N HIS A 24 -2.67 5.81 5.15
CA HIS A 24 -2.68 4.36 5.14
C HIS A 24 -2.46 3.85 3.72
N TRP A 25 -1.26 3.33 3.46
CA TRP A 25 -0.89 2.81 2.15
C TRP A 25 -1.25 1.34 2.01
N GLN A 26 -1.82 0.97 0.87
CA GLN A 26 -2.13 -0.41 0.53
C GLN A 26 -1.66 -0.74 -0.88
N TYR A 27 -0.99 -1.88 -1.02
CA TYR A 27 -0.74 -2.49 -2.32
C TYR A 27 -1.94 -3.37 -2.69
N CYS A 28 -2.53 -3.11 -3.85
CA CYS A 28 -3.70 -3.83 -4.36
C CYS A 28 -3.31 -4.65 -5.59
N TYR A 29 -3.68 -5.92 -5.62
CA TYR A 29 -3.43 -6.82 -6.73
C TYR A 29 -4.59 -7.79 -6.91
N SER A 30 -4.78 -8.33 -8.11
CA SER A 30 -5.85 -9.29 -8.39
C SER A 30 -5.26 -10.66 -8.68
N VAL A 31 -5.88 -11.70 -8.13
CA VAL A 31 -5.55 -13.10 -8.40
C VAL A 31 -6.79 -13.79 -8.96
N GLN A 32 -6.60 -14.65 -9.96
CA GLN A 32 -7.68 -15.47 -10.49
C GLN A 32 -7.84 -16.71 -9.59
N ASN A 33 -9.08 -17.04 -9.23
CA ASN A 33 -9.38 -18.25 -8.47
C ASN A 33 -9.54 -19.47 -9.39
N ASP A 34 -9.69 -20.66 -8.81
CA ASP A 34 -9.87 -21.92 -9.54
C ASP A 34 -11.15 -21.96 -10.40
N ARG A 35 -12.09 -21.04 -10.17
CA ARG A 35 -13.33 -20.88 -10.94
C ARG A 35 -13.19 -19.90 -12.10
N GLY A 36 -12.03 -19.28 -12.27
CA GLY A 36 -11.78 -18.27 -13.30
C GLY A 36 -12.18 -16.85 -12.89
N ASP A 37 -12.69 -16.62 -11.67
CA ASP A 37 -13.05 -15.28 -11.18
C ASP A 37 -11.83 -14.53 -10.66
N TRP A 38 -11.79 -13.22 -10.92
CA TRP A 38 -10.76 -12.34 -10.38
C TRP A 38 -11.13 -11.83 -8.99
N GLN A 39 -10.22 -12.01 -8.04
CA GLN A 39 -10.34 -11.49 -6.68
C GLN A 39 -9.26 -10.47 -6.40
N THR A 40 -9.67 -9.25 -6.03
CA THR A 40 -8.75 -8.22 -5.55
C THR A 40 -8.33 -8.51 -4.11
N LYS A 41 -7.03 -8.53 -3.87
CA LYS A 41 -6.37 -8.61 -2.57
C LYS A 41 -5.72 -7.26 -2.26
N LYS A 42 -5.60 -6.96 -0.97
CA LYS A 42 -4.97 -5.74 -0.46
C LYS A 42 -4.05 -6.10 0.67
N VAL A 43 -2.86 -5.50 0.70
CA VAL A 43 -1.92 -5.62 1.82
C VAL A 43 -1.46 -4.23 2.25
N SER A 44 -1.37 -3.99 3.55
CA SER A 44 -0.87 -2.72 4.07
C SER A 44 0.63 -2.58 3.82
N VAL A 45 1.07 -1.37 3.47
CA VAL A 45 2.47 -1.06 3.18
C VAL A 45 2.95 -0.07 4.24
N LEU A 46 4.04 -0.42 4.91
CA LEU A 46 4.67 0.45 5.90
C LEU A 46 5.34 1.65 5.21
N PRO A 47 5.37 2.84 5.85
CA PRO A 47 5.92 4.05 5.25
C PRO A 47 7.32 3.89 4.63
N GLU A 48 8.22 3.20 5.33
CA GLU A 48 9.60 2.94 4.92
C GLU A 48 9.72 2.04 3.67
N LYS A 49 8.65 1.32 3.31
CA LYS A 49 8.63 0.40 2.17
C LYS A 49 7.96 0.97 0.93
N ILE A 50 7.25 2.10 1.06
CA ILE A 50 6.44 2.66 -0.03
C ILE A 50 7.28 2.90 -1.28
N GLU A 51 8.44 3.54 -1.14
CA GLU A 51 9.29 3.88 -2.28
C GLU A 51 9.86 2.64 -2.98
N ILE A 52 10.22 1.61 -2.21
CA ILE A 52 10.70 0.33 -2.75
C ILE A 52 9.58 -0.38 -3.51
N VAL A 53 8.36 -0.42 -2.95
CA VAL A 53 7.18 -1.02 -3.60
C VAL A 53 6.81 -0.26 -4.88
N LYS A 54 6.82 1.08 -4.87
CA LYS A 54 6.56 1.90 -6.07
C LYS A 54 7.55 1.60 -7.19
N ARG A 55 8.85 1.51 -6.87
CA ARG A 55 9.89 1.16 -7.85
C ARG A 55 9.71 -0.25 -8.40
N ALA A 56 9.33 -1.21 -7.57
CA ALA A 56 9.04 -2.58 -7.99
C ALA A 56 7.84 -2.62 -8.96
N ILE A 57 6.77 -1.89 -8.66
CA ILE A 57 5.60 -1.75 -9.56
C ILE A 57 6.04 -1.14 -10.90
N ALA A 58 6.80 -0.04 -10.88
CA ALA A 58 7.29 0.62 -12.08
C ALA A 58 8.20 -0.30 -12.93
N SER A 59 8.95 -1.17 -12.27
CA SER A 59 9.84 -2.15 -12.90
C SER A 59 9.11 -3.42 -13.37
N LYS A 60 7.79 -3.51 -13.23
CA LYS A 60 6.98 -4.70 -13.54
C LYS A 60 7.45 -5.97 -12.79
N THR A 61 7.98 -5.79 -11.58
CA THR A 61 8.31 -6.87 -10.65
C THR A 61 7.08 -7.72 -10.35
N THR A 62 7.24 -9.02 -10.08
CA THR A 62 6.06 -9.89 -9.87
C THR A 62 5.34 -9.56 -8.57
N VAL A 63 4.08 -9.97 -8.48
CA VAL A 63 3.29 -9.81 -7.26
C VAL A 63 3.95 -10.52 -6.09
N GLU A 64 4.48 -11.73 -6.27
CA GLU A 64 5.14 -12.46 -5.17
C GLU A 64 6.36 -11.73 -4.63
N GLU A 65 7.17 -11.15 -5.51
CA GLU A 65 8.36 -10.39 -5.13
C GLU A 65 7.98 -9.09 -4.39
N ILE A 66 6.96 -8.37 -4.87
CA ILE A 66 6.44 -7.19 -4.17
C ILE A 66 5.90 -7.56 -2.78
N LEU A 67 5.19 -8.69 -2.65
CA LEU A 67 4.71 -9.16 -1.36
C LEU A 67 5.85 -9.50 -0.39
N ARG A 68 6.94 -10.11 -0.88
CA ARG A 68 8.14 -10.36 -0.06
C ARG A 68 8.78 -9.06 0.44
N LEU A 69 8.85 -8.04 -0.42
CA LEU A 69 9.36 -6.72 -0.01
C LEU A 69 8.49 -6.12 1.10
N ILE A 70 7.17 -6.23 1.00
CA ILE A 70 6.24 -5.72 2.01
C ILE A 70 6.35 -6.50 3.34
N GLN A 71 6.51 -7.82 3.28
CA GLN A 71 6.52 -8.71 4.45
C GLN A 71 7.87 -8.85 5.14
N SER A 72 8.98 -8.40 4.52
CA SER A 72 10.29 -8.46 5.18
C SER A 72 10.27 -7.72 6.53
N PRO A 73 11.10 -8.10 7.51
CA PRO A 73 11.38 -7.19 8.62
C PRO A 73 12.06 -5.90 8.14
#